data_AF-A0A8J6XPS1-F1
#
_entry.id   AF-A0A8J6XPS1-F1
#
_cell.length_a   1.000
_cell.length_b   1.000
_cell.length_c   1.000
_cell.angle_alpha   90.00
_cell.angle_beta   90.00
_cell.angle_gamma   90.00
#
_symmetry.space_group_name_H-M   'P 1'
#
loop_
_entity.id
_entity.type
_entity.pdbx_description
1 polymer ?
#
loop_
_entity_poly.entity_id
_entity_poly.type
_entity_poly.pdbx_seq_one_letter_code
_entity_poly.pdbx_strand_id
1 'polypeptide(L)'
;MRQLTLSIAELSVTLSRFTAYDRNTPETGQTEYSIVGTPLDSGPVYEPKHIWVASAMVTWEEWHALGAIFQKSDSLRRNISNYRILVEDSVQNFVEHGARTRAIATGGSEATFPGGVAYPAQFYARMFEPKSQWQRNGLYPYVASFTLRELDKVAA
;
A
#
# COMPACT_ATOMS: atom_id res chain seq x y z
N MET A 1 -1.90 17.18 -3.85
CA MET A 1 -3.01 16.42 -4.48
C MET A 1 -3.03 15.05 -3.81
N ARG A 2 -4.20 14.49 -3.44
CA ARG A 2 -4.28 13.18 -2.76
C ARG A 2 -4.20 12.06 -3.80
N GLN A 3 -3.14 11.26 -3.74
CA GLN A 3 -2.92 10.16 -4.69
C GLN A 3 -2.21 8.98 -4.03
N LEU A 4 -2.48 7.78 -4.56
CA LEU A 4 -1.76 6.55 -4.22
C LEU A 4 -1.03 6.08 -5.48
N THR A 5 0.29 6.03 -5.44
CA THR A 5 1.08 5.43 -6.53
C THR A 5 1.50 4.04 -6.13
N LEU A 6 1.25 3.06 -7.00
CA LEU A 6 1.72 1.68 -6.83
C LEU A 6 2.73 1.39 -7.93
N SER A 7 3.85 0.78 -7.59
CA SER A 7 4.85 0.39 -8.60
C SER A 7 5.58 -0.90 -8.27
N ILE A 8 5.95 -1.64 -9.31
CA ILE A 8 6.80 -2.83 -9.24
C ILE A 8 7.57 -2.97 -10.55
N ALA A 9 8.91 -3.02 -10.47
CA ALA A 9 9.78 -2.94 -11.65
C ALA A 9 9.43 -1.72 -12.54
N GLU A 10 9.04 -1.94 -13.79
CA GLU A 10 8.67 -0.90 -14.75
C GLU A 10 7.17 -0.57 -14.75
N LEU A 11 6.36 -1.31 -13.99
CA LEU A 11 4.92 -1.08 -13.91
C LEU A 11 4.63 -0.03 -12.84
N SER A 12 3.82 0.97 -13.17
CA SER A 12 3.35 1.98 -12.24
C SER A 12 1.92 2.40 -12.55
N VAL A 13 1.15 2.72 -11.52
CA VAL A 13 -0.17 3.31 -11.63
C VAL A 13 -0.36 4.33 -10.50
N THR A 14 -0.92 5.49 -10.82
CA THR A 14 -1.27 6.53 -9.84
C THR A 14 -2.78 6.70 -9.80
N LEU A 15 -3.37 6.48 -8.64
CA LEU A 15 -4.81 6.58 -8.42
C LEU A 15 -5.13 7.84 -7.61
N SER A 16 -6.14 8.59 -8.03
CA SER A 16 -6.53 9.86 -7.38
C SER A 16 -8.03 9.98 -7.05
N ARG A 17 -8.89 9.16 -7.65
CA ARG A 17 -10.36 9.26 -7.51
C ARG A 17 -10.93 8.18 -6.59
N PHE A 18 -10.61 8.27 -5.31
CA PHE A 18 -11.07 7.31 -4.31
C PHE A 18 -12.57 7.48 -3.99
N THR A 19 -13.32 6.38 -4.07
CA THR A 19 -14.68 6.26 -3.51
C THR A 19 -14.63 5.81 -2.05
N ALA A 20 -13.60 5.06 -1.67
CA ALA A 20 -13.26 4.72 -0.30
C ALA A 20 -11.75 4.57 -0.18
N TYR A 21 -11.19 5.03 0.93
CA TYR A 21 -9.77 4.86 1.22
C TYR A 21 -9.58 4.78 2.72
N ASP A 22 -8.90 3.73 3.17
CA ASP A 22 -8.54 3.58 4.55
C ASP A 22 -7.18 2.92 4.68
N ARG A 23 -6.34 3.45 5.58
CA ARG A 23 -5.05 2.88 5.95
C ARG A 23 -5.03 2.66 7.46
N ASN A 24 -5.28 1.41 7.85
CA ASN A 24 -5.38 1.02 9.25
C ASN A 24 -4.21 0.13 9.67
N THR A 25 -3.94 0.16 10.96
CA THR A 25 -3.18 -0.90 11.63
C THR A 25 -4.17 -2.01 12.00
N PRO A 26 -3.91 -3.29 11.71
CA PRO A 26 -4.75 -4.37 12.20
C PRO A 26 -4.79 -4.29 13.73
N GLU A 27 -5.97 -4.38 14.33
CA GLU A 27 -6.10 -4.59 15.77
C GLU A 27 -5.35 -5.88 16.08
N THR A 28 -4.22 -5.77 16.77
CA THR A 28 -3.44 -6.92 17.22
C THR A 28 -4.20 -7.64 18.32
N GLY A 29 -5.16 -8.48 17.94
CA GLY A 29 -5.53 -9.64 18.73
C GLY A 29 -4.31 -10.55 18.81
N GLN A 30 -3.93 -10.94 20.02
CA GLN A 30 -2.78 -11.80 20.32
C GLN A 30 -2.61 -12.92 19.28
N THR A 31 -1.49 -12.92 18.57
CA THR A 31 -1.14 -14.02 17.66
C THR A 31 -0.46 -15.11 18.49
N GLU A 32 -1.24 -16.08 18.97
CA GLU A 32 -0.71 -17.36 19.45
C GLU A 32 -0.30 -18.24 18.25
N TYR A 33 0.88 -18.85 18.32
CA TYR A 33 1.37 -19.82 17.33
C TYR A 33 1.09 -21.24 17.81
N SER A 34 0.58 -22.12 16.94
CA SER A 34 0.57 -23.57 17.18
C SER A 34 1.81 -24.24 16.55
N ILE A 35 2.29 -25.28 17.23
CA ILE A 35 3.63 -25.90 17.22
C ILE A 35 4.03 -26.68 15.94
N VAL A 36 3.45 -26.42 14.76
CA VAL A 36 3.79 -27.22 13.55
C VAL A 36 3.99 -26.35 12.29
N GLY A 37 5.24 -25.98 12.00
CA GLY A 37 5.71 -25.55 10.67
C GLY A 37 5.80 -24.04 10.41
N THR A 38 6.46 -23.30 11.29
CA THR A 38 6.52 -21.83 11.38
C THR A 38 7.22 -21.13 10.18
N PRO A 39 6.60 -20.12 9.54
CA PRO A 39 7.34 -18.99 9.00
C PRO A 39 7.56 -17.95 10.10
N LEU A 40 8.83 -17.68 10.40
CA LEU A 40 9.29 -16.58 11.25
C LEU A 40 8.98 -15.25 10.54
N ASP A 41 7.94 -14.53 10.96
CA ASP A 41 7.79 -13.09 10.69
C ASP A 41 8.53 -12.33 11.80
N SER A 42 9.85 -12.52 11.87
CA SER A 42 10.74 -11.86 12.83
C SER A 42 11.16 -10.49 12.30
N GLY A 43 10.21 -9.53 12.34
CA GLY A 43 10.53 -8.11 12.43
C GLY A 43 10.33 -7.65 13.88
N PRO A 44 10.94 -6.53 14.32
CA PRO A 44 10.64 -5.98 15.64
C PRO A 44 9.13 -5.76 15.77
N VAL A 45 8.55 -6.34 16.82
CA VAL A 45 7.13 -6.28 17.23
C VAL A 45 6.61 -4.83 17.38
N TYR A 46 7.50 -3.83 17.33
CA TYR A 46 7.23 -2.45 17.69
C TYR A 46 6.64 -1.57 16.58
N GLU A 47 6.67 -1.99 15.31
CA GLU A 47 6.10 -1.17 14.21
C GLU A 47 4.82 -1.82 13.66
N PRO A 48 3.65 -1.18 13.82
CA PRO A 48 2.41 -1.70 13.28
C PRO A 48 2.49 -1.85 11.75
N LYS A 49 2.16 -3.05 11.23
CA LYS A 49 2.06 -3.29 9.78
C LYS A 49 0.74 -2.70 9.28
N HIS A 50 0.78 -1.82 8.28
CA HIS A 50 -0.43 -1.19 7.76
C HIS A 50 -1.17 -2.09 6.76
N ILE A 51 -2.50 -1.94 6.72
CA ILE A 51 -3.40 -2.51 5.74
C ILE A 51 -4.15 -1.38 5.07
N TRP A 52 -4.08 -1.34 3.74
CA TRP A 52 -4.87 -0.43 2.93
C TRP A 52 -6.10 -1.15 2.43
N VAL A 53 -7.26 -0.52 2.57
CA VAL A 53 -8.50 -0.92 1.89
C VAL A 53 -8.92 0.25 1.05
N ALA A 54 -8.75 0.13 -0.27
CA ALA A 54 -8.98 1.22 -1.20
C ALA A 54 -10.00 0.82 -2.26
N SER A 55 -10.83 1.77 -2.65
CA SER A 55 -11.69 1.69 -3.82
C SER A 55 -11.61 3.00 -4.59
N ALA A 56 -11.38 2.93 -5.89
CA ALA A 56 -11.21 4.11 -6.74
C ALA A 56 -11.94 3.94 -8.07
N MET A 57 -12.46 5.05 -8.59
CA MET A 57 -12.90 5.15 -9.98
C MET A 57 -11.66 5.19 -10.87
N VAL A 58 -11.57 4.26 -11.81
CA VAL A 58 -10.39 4.09 -12.66
C VAL A 58 -10.77 4.03 -14.13
N THR A 59 -9.85 4.53 -14.95
CA THR A 59 -9.81 4.35 -16.40
C THR A 59 -9.56 2.89 -16.75
N TRP A 60 -9.70 2.54 -18.03
CA TRP A 60 -9.37 1.20 -18.51
C TRP A 60 -7.87 0.91 -18.33
N GLU A 61 -7.02 1.87 -18.65
CA GLU A 61 -5.56 1.78 -18.54
C GLU A 61 -5.11 1.57 -17.08
N GLU A 62 -5.65 2.36 -16.15
CA GLU A 62 -5.36 2.21 -14.71
C GLU A 62 -5.81 0.85 -14.17
N TRP A 63 -6.97 0.34 -14.62
CA TRP A 63 -7.45 -0.99 -14.23
C TRP A 63 -6.51 -2.10 -14.71
N HIS A 64 -6.07 -2.06 -15.96
CA HIS A 64 -5.12 -3.03 -16.50
C HIS A 64 -3.75 -2.93 -15.83
N ALA A 65 -3.28 -1.72 -15.53
CA ALA A 65 -2.02 -1.52 -14.82
C ALA A 65 -2.09 -2.12 -13.39
N LEU A 66 -3.21 -1.93 -12.67
CA LEU A 66 -3.45 -2.56 -11.37
C LEU A 66 -3.38 -4.10 -11.46
N GLY A 67 -4.08 -4.68 -12.45
CA GLY A 67 -4.05 -6.11 -12.70
C GLY A 67 -2.64 -6.63 -13.01
N ALA A 68 -1.88 -5.91 -13.84
CA ALA A 68 -0.51 -6.27 -14.20
C ALA A 68 0.45 -6.20 -12.99
N ILE A 69 0.32 -5.18 -12.14
CA ILE A 69 1.10 -5.05 -10.89
C ILE A 69 0.80 -6.25 -9.97
N PHE A 70 -0.48 -6.60 -9.79
CA PHE A 70 -0.87 -7.76 -8.99
C PHE A 70 -0.27 -9.06 -9.53
N GLN A 71 -0.45 -9.32 -10.84
CA GLN A 71 0.08 -10.54 -11.48
C GLN A 71 1.60 -10.63 -11.39
N LYS A 72 2.32 -9.50 -11.59
CA LYS A 72 3.77 -9.44 -11.46
C LYS A 72 4.22 -9.74 -10.03
N SER A 73 3.59 -9.11 -9.05
CA SER A 73 3.84 -9.36 -7.62
C SER A 73 3.60 -10.83 -7.26
N ASP A 74 2.46 -11.41 -7.64
CA ASP A 74 2.16 -12.81 -7.31
C ASP A 74 3.09 -13.80 -8.03
N SER A 75 3.47 -13.53 -9.29
CA SER A 75 4.46 -14.32 -10.02
C SER A 75 5.82 -14.31 -9.33
N LEU A 76 6.32 -13.14 -8.93
CA LEU A 76 7.60 -13.00 -8.21
C LEU A 76 7.55 -13.69 -6.85
N ARG A 77 6.41 -13.62 -6.15
CA ARG A 77 6.20 -14.29 -4.86
C ARG A 77 6.30 -15.81 -4.99
N ARG A 78 5.68 -16.40 -6.02
CA ARG A 78 5.75 -17.85 -6.28
C ARG A 78 7.17 -18.31 -6.62
N ASN A 79 7.98 -17.43 -7.20
CA ASN A 79 9.38 -17.68 -7.57
C ASN A 79 10.39 -17.26 -6.50
N ILE A 80 9.97 -16.98 -5.25
CA ILE A 80 10.83 -16.55 -4.13
C ILE A 80 11.75 -15.36 -4.52
N SER A 81 11.21 -14.45 -5.34
CA SER A 81 11.89 -13.23 -5.78
C SER A 81 11.33 -12.01 -5.04
N ASN A 82 11.94 -10.83 -5.21
CA ASN A 82 11.44 -9.59 -4.61
C ASN A 82 10.08 -9.19 -5.18
N TYR A 83 8.99 -9.54 -4.48
CA TYR A 83 7.61 -9.27 -4.87
C TYR A 83 7.03 -7.99 -4.28
N ARG A 84 7.86 -7.17 -3.63
CA ARG A 84 7.44 -5.96 -2.94
C ARG A 84 6.91 -4.94 -3.95
N ILE A 85 5.70 -4.45 -3.73
CA ILE A 85 5.13 -3.29 -4.41
C ILE A 85 5.53 -2.07 -3.61
N LEU A 86 6.12 -1.07 -4.27
CA LEU A 86 6.34 0.23 -3.68
C LEU A 86 5.02 1.00 -3.71
N VAL A 87 4.57 1.43 -2.53
CA VAL A 87 3.35 2.21 -2.31
C VAL A 87 3.77 3.60 -1.89
N GLU A 88 3.47 4.60 -2.70
CA GLU A 88 3.62 6.00 -2.33
C GLU A 88 2.25 6.56 -1.93
N ASP A 89 2.05 6.78 -0.64
CA ASP A 89 0.78 7.24 -0.10
C ASP A 89 0.84 8.73 0.23
N SER A 90 0.11 9.51 -0.58
CA SER A 90 -0.15 10.93 -0.31
C SER A 90 -1.64 11.21 -0.05
N VAL A 91 -2.45 10.15 0.10
CA VAL A 91 -3.85 10.26 0.48
C VAL A 91 -3.95 10.54 1.98
N GLN A 92 -3.19 9.79 2.78
CA GLN A 92 -3.13 9.93 4.24
C GLN A 92 -1.68 10.08 4.72
N ASN A 93 -1.39 11.20 5.39
CA ASN A 93 -0.08 11.40 6.00
C ASN A 93 0.20 10.31 7.03
N PHE A 94 1.41 9.78 7.01
CA PHE A 94 1.96 8.98 8.10
C PHE A 94 2.42 9.92 9.22
N VAL A 95 2.17 9.53 10.46
CA VAL A 95 2.46 10.35 11.65
C VAL A 95 3.36 9.55 12.56
N GLU A 96 4.50 10.12 12.92
CA GLU A 96 5.47 9.51 13.83
C GLU A 96 5.69 10.39 15.05
N HIS A 97 5.83 9.75 16.21
CA HIS A 97 6.28 10.40 17.42
C HIS A 97 7.80 10.40 17.49
N GLY A 98 8.43 11.49 17.03
CA GLY A 98 9.88 11.66 17.02
C GLY A 98 10.42 12.04 15.64
N ALA A 99 11.63 11.58 15.34
CA ALA A 99 12.27 11.79 14.06
C ALA A 99 11.66 10.88 12.98
N ARG A 100 11.71 11.35 11.73
CA ARG A 100 11.26 10.60 10.55
C ARG A 100 12.03 9.29 10.40
N THR A 101 11.34 8.18 10.24
CA THR A 101 11.99 6.87 9.99
C THR A 101 11.72 6.27 8.62
N ARG A 102 10.78 6.84 7.84
CA ARG A 102 10.42 6.36 6.50
C ARG A 102 10.71 7.38 5.40
N ALA A 103 10.92 6.85 4.19
CA ALA A 103 11.06 7.69 3.00
C ALA A 103 9.77 8.47 2.71
N ILE A 104 9.92 9.72 2.28
CA ILE A 104 8.81 10.58 1.87
C ILE A 104 8.36 10.17 0.47
N ALA A 105 7.05 10.09 0.24
CA ALA A 105 6.48 9.89 -1.09
C ALA A 105 6.96 10.98 -2.07
N THR A 106 7.13 10.63 -3.35
CA THR A 106 7.65 11.57 -4.36
C THR A 106 6.82 12.86 -4.40
N GLY A 107 7.49 14.01 -4.32
CA GLY A 107 6.85 15.34 -4.30
C GLY A 107 6.17 15.71 -2.97
N GLY A 108 6.29 14.87 -1.95
CA GLY A 108 5.81 15.13 -0.60
C GLY A 108 6.75 16.04 0.20
N SER A 109 6.20 16.62 1.27
CA SER A 109 6.96 17.40 2.24
C SER A 109 6.57 16.97 3.66
N GLU A 110 7.54 16.98 4.57
CA GLU A 110 7.28 16.74 5.99
C GLU A 110 6.75 18.00 6.68
N ALA A 111 5.85 17.78 7.64
CA ALA A 111 5.32 18.79 8.55
C ALA A 111 5.66 18.39 9.99
N THR A 112 6.56 19.14 10.62
CA THR A 112 6.95 18.92 12.02
C THR A 112 5.95 19.57 12.96
N PHE A 113 5.65 18.90 14.07
CA PHE A 113 4.81 19.43 15.15
C PHE A 113 5.39 19.05 16.52
N PRO A 114 4.95 19.69 17.63
CA PRO A 114 5.42 19.31 18.96
C PRO A 114 5.14 17.83 19.26
N GLY A 115 6.20 17.03 19.37
CA GLY A 115 6.10 15.59 19.65
C GLY A 115 6.04 14.69 18.42
N GLY A 116 6.24 15.19 17.20
CA GLY A 116 6.29 14.33 16.03
C GLY A 116 6.47 14.99 14.66
N VAL A 117 6.38 14.16 13.63
CA VAL A 117 6.41 14.56 12.22
C VAL A 117 5.27 13.87 11.46
N ALA A 118 4.63 14.60 10.55
CA ALA A 118 3.60 14.08 9.65
C ALA A 118 4.03 14.27 8.19
N TYR A 119 3.96 13.23 7.36
CA TYR A 119 4.41 13.29 5.98
C TYR A 119 3.75 12.21 5.11
N PRO A 120 3.57 12.44 3.80
CA PRO A 120 3.18 11.37 2.88
C PRO A 120 4.36 10.40 2.73
N ALA A 121 4.12 9.11 2.89
CA ALA A 121 5.19 8.13 3.11
C ALA A 121 5.23 7.03 2.04
N GLN A 122 6.39 6.41 1.92
CA GLN A 122 6.59 5.21 1.10
C GLN A 122 6.55 3.93 1.95
N PHE A 123 5.95 2.88 1.39
CA PHE A 123 5.80 1.57 2.02
C PHE A 123 6.12 0.46 1.02
N TYR A 124 6.68 -0.66 1.49
CA TYR A 124 6.62 -1.89 0.73
C TYR A 124 5.39 -2.68 1.15
N ALA A 125 4.58 -3.09 0.18
CA ALA A 125 3.38 -3.86 0.43
C ALA A 125 3.24 -5.03 -0.56
N ARG A 126 2.32 -5.92 -0.24
CA ARG A 126 1.76 -6.89 -1.19
C ARG A 126 0.31 -6.54 -1.49
N MET A 127 -0.12 -6.78 -2.71
CA MET A 127 -1.51 -6.63 -3.15
C MET A 127 -2.22 -7.97 -3.12
N PHE A 128 -3.46 -7.96 -2.63
CA PHE A 128 -4.42 -9.04 -2.84
C PHE A 128 -5.17 -8.81 -4.15
N GLU A 129 -5.72 -9.88 -4.72
CA GLU A 129 -6.38 -9.82 -6.03
C GLU A 129 -7.37 -8.66 -6.12
N PRO A 130 -7.13 -7.68 -7.02
CA PRO A 130 -8.00 -6.54 -7.15
C PRO A 130 -9.29 -6.96 -7.85
N LYS A 131 -10.41 -6.36 -7.45
CA LYS A 131 -11.73 -6.59 -8.05
C LYS A 131 -12.22 -5.33 -8.73
N SER A 132 -13.04 -5.47 -9.77
CA SER A 132 -13.65 -4.33 -10.47
C SER A 132 -15.16 -4.48 -10.56
N GLN A 133 -15.87 -3.38 -10.40
CA GLN A 133 -17.27 -3.26 -10.79
C GLN A 133 -17.39 -2.28 -11.95
N TRP A 134 -18.05 -2.70 -13.03
CA TRP A 134 -18.32 -1.81 -14.16
C TRP A 134 -19.34 -0.74 -13.79
N GLN A 135 -19.13 0.47 -14.29
CA GLN A 135 -20.02 1.62 -14.13
C GLN A 135 -20.37 2.24 -15.47
N ARG A 136 -21.56 2.83 -15.57
CA ARG A 136 -22.00 3.62 -16.74
C ARG A 136 -21.35 5.01 -16.75
N ASN A 137 -20.02 5.06 -16.71
CA ASN A 137 -19.23 6.28 -16.78
C ASN A 137 -18.19 6.12 -17.90
N GLY A 138 -18.28 6.97 -18.93
CA GLY A 138 -17.40 6.88 -20.10
C GLY A 138 -15.95 7.27 -19.84
N LEU A 139 -15.67 8.03 -18.78
CA LEU A 139 -14.31 8.45 -18.40
C LEU A 139 -13.68 7.49 -17.39
N TYR A 140 -14.47 6.95 -16.46
CA TYR A 140 -14.02 6.02 -15.43
C TYR A 140 -14.95 4.81 -15.39
N PRO A 141 -14.81 3.87 -16.35
CA PRO A 141 -15.76 2.77 -16.53
C PRO A 141 -15.71 1.72 -15.43
N TYR A 142 -14.73 1.76 -14.53
CA TYR A 142 -14.58 0.79 -13.45
C TYR A 142 -14.47 1.49 -12.09
N VAL A 143 -15.02 0.85 -11.06
CA VAL A 143 -14.58 1.03 -9.68
C VAL A 143 -13.73 -0.17 -9.31
N ALA A 144 -12.44 0.06 -9.10
CA ALA A 144 -11.50 -0.95 -8.65
C ALA A 144 -11.41 -0.94 -7.12
N SER A 145 -11.56 -2.11 -6.50
CA SER A 145 -11.41 -2.34 -5.06
C SER A 145 -10.26 -3.30 -4.81
N PHE A 146 -9.34 -2.92 -3.93
CA PHE A 146 -8.16 -3.72 -3.64
C PHE A 146 -7.69 -3.54 -2.19
N THR A 147 -6.87 -4.49 -1.75
CA THR A 147 -6.28 -4.49 -0.42
C THR A 147 -4.77 -4.62 -0.53
N LEU A 148 -4.04 -3.79 0.21
CA LEU A 148 -2.59 -3.88 0.35
C LEU A 148 -2.26 -4.25 1.80
N ARG A 149 -1.22 -5.05 2.00
CA ARG A 149 -0.66 -5.32 3.33
C ARG A 149 0.82 -5.02 3.32
N GLU A 150 1.25 -4.22 4.29
CA GLU A 150 2.65 -3.85 4.47
C GLU A 150 3.52 -5.09 4.70
N LEU A 151 4.72 -5.05 4.14
CA LEU A 151 5.77 -6.04 4.29
C LEU A 151 6.84 -5.50 5.24
N ASP A 152 7.66 -4.59 4.73
CA ASP A 152 8.78 -3.95 5.39
C ASP A 152 8.70 -2.43 5.17
N LYS A 153 9.32 -1.65 6.06
CA LYS A 153 9.42 -0.21 5.86
C LYS A 153 10.38 0.16 4.72
N VAL A 154 10.10 1.28 4.07
CA VAL A 154 11.06 1.95 3.19
C VAL A 154 11.83 2.96 4.05
N ALA A 155 13.09 2.67 4.37
CA ALA A 155 13.87 3.50 5.27
C ALA A 155 14.13 4.92 4.71
N ALA A 156 14.10 5.91 5.60
CA ALA A 156 14.36 7.33 5.33
C ALA A 156 15.78 7.64 4.84
#